data_AF-X0V7A8-F1
#
_entry.id   AF-X0V7A8-F1
#
_cell.length_a   1.000
_cell.length_b   1.000
_cell.length_c   1.000
_cell.angle_alpha   90.00
_cell.angle_beta   90.00
_cell.angle_gamma   90.00
#
_symmetry.space_group_name_H-M   'P 1'
#
loop_
_entity.id
_entity.type
_entity.pdbx_description
1 polymer ?
#
loop_
_entity_poly.entity_id
_entity_poly.type
_entity_poly.pdbx_seq_one_letter_code
_entity_poly.pdbx_strand_id
1 'polypeptide(L)'
;AIPDIAVDTVRLGGSLNTEFPYEEVGNLIGSIDNVRIIPDDSVIVDMGYHYRHGVTYYQLTVSVIEDPCDPGIHGTVEPDGGMFYENKVIQLTADPCDGYRVKAWTGTDDDTSTEMQNTVTMTEDKDVTVEFELIPMFRLTTSVIGSNGSIEPDHPSPGVPYLDGTVIALTAHPYPDYEVYAWNGTDDDLTRELNNTVTISGSDASVTVEFKLIGEGDIYILREPDTFFTTIQDAIDAAQAFDEVVISDGLYSGPGNYDLHFNGIPITVRSENGPKNCIIDCNGAGRGFIFGAAALDP
;
A
#
# COMPACT_ATOMS: atom_id res chain seq x y z
N ALA A 1 -31.07 -11.92 -3.72
CA ALA A 1 -32.08 -12.74 -4.41
C ALA A 1 -32.64 -11.91 -5.56
N ILE A 2 -32.55 -12.40 -6.78
CA ILE A 2 -33.07 -11.73 -7.99
C ILE A 2 -34.60 -11.83 -7.92
N PRO A 3 -35.38 -10.74 -7.99
CA PRO A 3 -36.82 -10.86 -8.05
C PRO A 3 -37.24 -11.16 -9.50
N ASP A 4 -38.19 -12.07 -9.63
CA ASP A 4 -38.79 -12.50 -10.88
C ASP A 4 -39.23 -11.30 -11.75
N ILE A 5 -38.66 -11.23 -12.96
CA ILE A 5 -39.24 -10.47 -14.07
C ILE A 5 -40.41 -11.30 -14.59
N ALA A 6 -41.64 -10.91 -14.25
CA ALA A 6 -42.81 -11.35 -14.99
C ALA A 6 -42.93 -10.51 -16.26
N VAL A 7 -42.48 -11.06 -17.38
CA VAL A 7 -42.82 -10.54 -18.71
C VAL A 7 -44.26 -10.94 -19.00
N ASP A 8 -45.17 -9.96 -19.07
CA ASP A 8 -46.43 -10.19 -19.76
C ASP A 8 -46.50 -9.23 -20.95
N THR A 9 -46.36 -9.78 -22.14
CA THR A 9 -46.59 -9.06 -23.39
C THR A 9 -47.51 -9.90 -24.26
N VAL A 10 -48.80 -9.56 -24.27
CA VAL A 10 -49.72 -10.07 -25.29
C VAL A 10 -49.63 -9.14 -26.50
N ARG A 11 -49.04 -9.62 -27.60
CA ARG A 11 -49.09 -8.97 -28.91
C ARG A 11 -50.33 -9.42 -29.68
N LEU A 12 -51.10 -8.49 -30.23
CA LEU A 12 -51.98 -8.73 -31.37
C LEU A 12 -51.60 -7.79 -32.52
N GLY A 13 -51.16 -8.38 -33.64
CA GLY A 13 -51.27 -7.85 -35.01
C GLY A 13 -50.40 -6.65 -35.42
N GLY A 14 -49.61 -6.82 -36.49
CA GLY A 14 -48.78 -5.78 -37.13
C GLY A 14 -49.58 -4.60 -37.71
N SER A 15 -48.97 -3.47 -38.06
CA SER A 15 -47.95 -3.31 -39.10
C SER A 15 -47.16 -2.01 -38.94
N LEU A 16 -45.83 -2.12 -39.04
CA LEU A 16 -44.83 -1.21 -39.62
C LEU A 16 -45.27 0.23 -39.98
N ASN A 17 -44.59 1.25 -39.43
CA ASN A 17 -43.46 1.92 -40.12
C ASN A 17 -42.88 3.15 -39.39
N THR A 18 -41.55 3.17 -39.40
CA THR A 18 -40.60 4.32 -39.49
C THR A 18 -40.36 5.26 -38.30
N GLU A 19 -39.06 5.35 -37.97
CA GLU A 19 -38.33 6.20 -37.01
C GLU A 19 -38.48 7.71 -37.25
N PHE A 20 -38.32 8.53 -36.19
CA PHE A 20 -37.17 9.45 -35.97
C PHE A 20 -37.36 10.24 -34.64
N PRO A 21 -36.30 10.86 -34.07
CA PRO A 21 -36.05 10.92 -32.62
C PRO A 21 -36.23 12.32 -32.03
N TYR A 22 -36.41 12.43 -30.70
CA TYR A 22 -35.82 13.52 -29.92
C TYR A 22 -35.78 13.20 -28.42
N GLU A 23 -34.62 13.44 -27.82
CA GLU A 23 -34.28 13.22 -26.41
C GLU A 23 -34.95 14.21 -25.45
N GLU A 24 -35.31 13.65 -24.29
CA GLU A 24 -35.29 14.21 -22.93
C GLU A 24 -35.91 15.59 -22.68
N VAL A 25 -37.18 15.59 -22.27
CA VAL A 25 -37.68 16.49 -21.21
C VAL A 25 -38.67 15.72 -20.34
N GLY A 26 -38.35 15.60 -19.05
CA GLY A 26 -39.18 14.89 -18.07
C GLY A 26 -39.35 15.64 -16.75
N ASN A 27 -39.67 16.94 -16.79
CA ASN A 27 -40.31 17.62 -15.66
C ASN A 27 -41.78 17.14 -15.58
N LEU A 28 -42.09 16.23 -14.66
CA LEU A 28 -43.47 15.86 -14.34
C LEU A 28 -44.11 16.93 -13.43
N ILE A 29 -44.82 17.85 -14.05
CA ILE A 29 -45.93 18.59 -13.42
C ILE A 29 -47.20 17.76 -13.61
N GLY A 30 -47.81 17.35 -12.51
CA GLY A 30 -49.09 16.65 -12.52
C GLY A 30 -50.25 17.55 -12.95
N SER A 31 -51.03 17.08 -13.91
CA SER A 31 -52.47 17.34 -13.98
C SER A 31 -53.13 16.20 -14.75
N ILE A 32 -54.06 15.50 -14.11
CA ILE A 32 -54.94 14.55 -14.78
C ILE A 32 -56.07 15.37 -15.39
N ASP A 33 -55.90 15.85 -16.61
CA ASP A 33 -56.98 16.45 -17.37
C ASP A 33 -57.21 15.68 -18.67
N ASN A 34 -58.45 15.19 -18.80
CA ASN A 34 -59.08 14.59 -19.98
C ASN A 34 -58.96 13.06 -20.13
N VAL A 35 -59.71 12.32 -19.31
CA VAL A 35 -60.19 11.00 -19.71
C VAL A 35 -61.27 11.19 -20.79
N ARG A 36 -60.87 11.08 -22.06
CA ARG A 36 -61.80 10.97 -23.19
C ARG A 36 -62.10 9.50 -23.43
N ILE A 37 -63.27 9.03 -22.98
CA ILE A 37 -63.76 7.70 -23.31
C ILE A 37 -64.24 7.73 -24.77
N ILE A 38 -63.48 7.11 -25.68
CA ILE A 38 -63.93 6.81 -27.04
C ILE A 38 -64.49 5.38 -27.01
N PRO A 39 -65.72 5.13 -27.51
CA PRO A 39 -66.26 3.78 -27.62
C PRO A 39 -65.69 3.14 -28.89
N ASP A 40 -64.43 2.71 -28.83
CA ASP A 40 -63.90 1.68 -29.71
C ASP A 40 -62.70 1.02 -29.01
N ASP A 41 -62.68 -0.31 -29.06
CA ASP A 41 -61.93 -1.18 -28.18
C ASP A 41 -60.41 -1.08 -28.37
N SER A 42 -59.75 -0.28 -27.53
CA SER A 42 -58.41 -0.60 -27.00
C SER A 42 -58.07 0.39 -25.88
N VAL A 43 -58.58 0.13 -24.68
CA VAL A 43 -58.09 0.79 -23.47
C VAL A 43 -56.73 0.20 -23.13
N ILE A 44 -55.66 0.83 -23.61
CA ILE A 44 -54.35 0.68 -22.97
C ILE A 44 -54.36 1.66 -21.81
N VAL A 45 -54.72 1.20 -20.62
CA VAL A 45 -54.40 1.94 -19.40
C VAL A 45 -52.91 1.70 -19.17
N ASP A 46 -52.09 2.69 -19.49
CA ASP A 46 -50.74 2.76 -18.97
C ASP A 46 -50.84 3.05 -17.46
N MET A 47 -50.93 1.98 -16.66
CA MET A 47 -50.71 2.06 -15.21
C MET A 47 -49.21 1.95 -14.95
N GLY A 48 -48.44 2.91 -15.48
CA GLY A 48 -46.99 2.98 -15.32
C GLY A 48 -46.59 2.60 -13.90
N TYR A 49 -45.56 1.77 -13.76
CA TYR A 49 -45.01 1.20 -12.52
C TYR A 49 -45.64 1.71 -11.21
N HIS A 50 -46.72 1.07 -10.77
CA HIS A 50 -47.30 1.34 -9.44
C HIS A 50 -46.59 0.50 -8.39
N TYR A 51 -45.65 1.10 -7.66
CA TYR A 51 -45.11 0.51 -6.43
C TYR A 51 -46.24 0.40 -5.38
N ARG A 52 -46.51 -0.80 -4.86
CA ARG A 52 -47.47 -1.03 -3.76
C ARG A 52 -47.00 -0.49 -2.40
N HIS A 53 -45.72 -0.11 -2.30
CA HIS A 53 -45.13 0.58 -1.16
C HIS A 53 -44.67 1.96 -1.63
N GLY A 54 -44.94 2.99 -0.83
CA GLY A 54 -44.30 4.29 -1.03
C GLY A 54 -42.79 4.13 -0.98
N VAL A 55 -42.08 4.86 -1.82
CA VAL A 55 -40.62 4.89 -1.75
C VAL A 55 -40.23 5.73 -0.53
N THR A 56 -39.55 5.11 0.42
CA THR A 56 -39.02 5.81 1.61
C THR A 56 -37.73 6.52 1.22
N TYR A 57 -37.64 7.80 1.60
CA TYR A 57 -36.43 8.60 1.49
C TYR A 57 -36.01 9.05 2.87
N TYR A 58 -34.70 9.16 3.08
CA TYR A 58 -34.10 9.71 4.27
C TYR A 58 -33.17 10.87 3.91
N GLN A 59 -33.10 11.85 4.81
CA GLN A 59 -32.23 13.00 4.69
C GLN A 59 -30.83 12.67 5.21
N LEU A 60 -29.81 12.95 4.42
CA LEU A 60 -28.42 13.03 4.84
C LEU A 60 -28.05 14.49 5.04
N THR A 61 -27.61 14.84 6.24
CA THR A 61 -26.99 16.13 6.56
C THR A 61 -25.50 15.88 6.79
N VAL A 62 -24.62 16.58 6.08
CA VAL A 62 -23.16 16.50 6.31
C VAL A 62 -22.66 17.84 6.80
N SER A 63 -21.81 17.83 7.81
CA SER A 63 -21.20 19.05 8.34
C SER A 63 -19.72 18.85 8.66
N VAL A 64 -18.92 19.88 8.40
CA VAL A 64 -17.52 19.93 8.82
C VAL A 64 -17.46 20.68 10.14
N ILE A 65 -16.89 20.06 11.17
CA ILE A 65 -16.71 20.65 12.50
C ILE A 65 -15.35 21.34 12.55
N GLU A 66 -15.32 22.58 13.06
CA GLU A 66 -14.09 23.31 13.35
C GLU A 66 -13.39 22.70 14.57
N ASP A 67 -12.06 22.50 14.51
CA ASP A 67 -11.29 22.12 15.69
C ASP A 67 -11.25 23.31 16.67
N PRO A 68 -11.66 23.15 17.95
CA PRO A 68 -11.62 24.24 18.95
C PRO A 68 -10.23 24.86 19.15
N CYS A 69 -9.16 24.13 18.85
CA CYS A 69 -7.77 24.56 18.97
C CYS A 69 -7.22 25.19 17.68
N ASP A 70 -7.92 25.05 16.55
CA ASP A 70 -7.54 25.61 15.24
C ASP A 70 -8.78 26.10 14.46
N PRO A 71 -9.29 27.31 14.79
CA PRO A 71 -10.56 27.80 14.26
C PRO A 71 -10.52 28.00 12.74
N GLY A 72 -11.42 27.31 12.04
CA GLY A 72 -11.59 27.36 10.59
C GLY A 72 -12.16 26.06 10.02
N ILE A 73 -12.73 26.13 8.81
CA ILE A 73 -13.14 24.95 8.05
C ILE A 73 -11.96 24.51 7.18
N HIS A 74 -11.35 23.37 7.52
CA HIS A 74 -10.10 22.88 6.93
C HIS A 74 -10.29 21.72 5.95
N GLY A 75 -11.43 21.69 5.29
CA GLY A 75 -11.74 20.70 4.26
C GLY A 75 -13.21 20.73 3.86
N THR A 76 -13.57 19.88 2.91
CA THR A 76 -14.95 19.66 2.46
C THR A 76 -15.29 18.16 2.43
N VAL A 77 -16.58 17.82 2.29
CA VAL A 77 -17.03 16.44 2.11
C VAL A 77 -18.05 16.39 0.99
N GLU A 78 -17.92 15.37 0.12
CA GLU A 78 -18.86 15.10 -0.97
C GLU A 78 -19.50 13.70 -0.82
N PRO A 79 -20.83 13.56 -0.98
CA PRO A 79 -21.81 14.66 -1.09
C PRO A 79 -21.93 15.45 0.22
N ASP A 80 -22.26 16.74 0.11
CA ASP A 80 -22.50 17.65 1.24
C ASP A 80 -23.88 17.47 1.92
N GLY A 81 -24.70 16.57 1.37
CA GLY A 81 -26.00 16.17 1.90
C GLY A 81 -26.98 15.77 0.80
N GLY A 82 -28.23 15.50 1.18
CA GLY A 82 -29.30 15.26 0.22
C GLY A 82 -30.37 14.28 0.68
N MET A 83 -31.34 14.01 -0.19
CA MET A 83 -32.38 12.99 0.03
C MET A 83 -32.03 11.72 -0.73
N PHE A 84 -31.99 10.59 -0.03
CA PHE A 84 -31.60 9.32 -0.61
C PHE A 84 -32.62 8.22 -0.29
N TYR A 85 -32.70 7.23 -1.17
CA TYR A 85 -33.57 6.08 -0.98
C TYR A 85 -33.15 5.28 0.26
N GLU A 86 -34.12 4.73 0.98
CA GLU A 86 -33.88 3.78 2.07
C GLU A 86 -32.93 2.64 1.63
N ASN A 87 -32.01 2.28 2.52
CA ASN A 87 -30.92 1.31 2.35
C ASN A 87 -29.89 1.67 1.25
N LYS A 88 -29.94 2.87 0.68
CA LYS A 88 -28.87 3.33 -0.20
C LYS A 88 -27.59 3.50 0.62
N VAL A 89 -26.52 2.87 0.17
CA VAL A 89 -25.17 3.12 0.67
C VAL A 89 -24.59 4.31 -0.10
N ILE A 90 -24.20 5.34 0.64
CA ILE A 90 -23.57 6.56 0.13
C ILE A 90 -22.09 6.50 0.49
N GLN A 91 -21.23 6.75 -0.50
CA GLN A 91 -19.80 6.91 -0.27
C GLN A 91 -19.53 8.40 -0.03
N LEU A 92 -18.95 8.71 1.12
CA LEU A 92 -18.47 10.05 1.47
C LEU A 92 -17.00 10.15 1.12
N THR A 93 -16.60 11.28 0.54
CA THR A 93 -15.21 11.61 0.24
C THR A 93 -14.87 12.94 0.91
N ALA A 94 -13.98 12.90 1.90
CA ALA A 94 -13.39 14.09 2.47
C ALA A 94 -12.27 14.62 1.56
N ASP A 95 -12.22 15.94 1.43
CA ASP A 95 -11.18 16.70 0.73
C ASP A 95 -10.56 17.69 1.73
N PRO A 96 -9.56 17.27 2.54
CA PRO A 96 -8.86 18.14 3.48
C PRO A 96 -8.07 19.24 2.76
N CYS A 97 -7.93 20.40 3.40
CA CYS A 97 -6.98 21.42 2.97
C CYS A 97 -5.53 20.91 3.04
N ASP A 98 -4.63 21.54 2.28
CA ASP A 98 -3.19 21.25 2.32
C ASP A 98 -2.64 21.25 3.76
N GLY A 99 -2.01 20.14 4.16
CA GLY A 99 -1.44 19.97 5.50
C GLY A 99 -2.40 19.45 6.56
N TYR A 100 -3.65 19.12 6.20
CA TYR A 100 -4.64 18.51 7.08
C TYR A 100 -4.97 17.07 6.68
N ARG A 101 -5.45 16.28 7.64
CA ARG A 101 -6.01 14.95 7.44
C ARG A 101 -7.31 14.79 8.24
N VAL A 102 -8.10 13.77 7.92
CA VAL A 102 -9.28 13.42 8.71
C VAL A 102 -8.83 13.00 10.11
N LYS A 103 -9.39 13.66 11.12
CA LYS A 103 -9.21 13.33 12.53
C LYS A 103 -10.24 12.30 12.98
N ALA A 104 -11.50 12.55 12.63
CA ALA A 104 -12.61 11.67 13.00
C ALA A 104 -13.83 11.88 12.09
N TRP A 105 -14.53 10.79 11.81
CA TRP A 105 -15.90 10.78 11.31
C TRP A 105 -16.86 10.50 12.47
N THR A 106 -18.07 11.04 12.41
CA THR A 106 -19.19 10.58 13.25
C THR A 106 -20.48 10.48 12.45
N GLY A 107 -21.34 9.52 12.79
CA GLY A 107 -22.61 9.28 12.09
C GLY A 107 -22.50 8.48 10.79
N THR A 108 -21.33 7.89 10.54
CA THR A 108 -21.02 7.03 9.39
C THR A 108 -21.16 5.53 9.75
N ASP A 109 -20.94 4.65 8.77
CA ASP A 109 -20.91 3.21 8.99
C ASP A 109 -19.64 2.76 9.76
N ASP A 110 -18.55 3.55 9.69
CA ASP A 110 -17.32 3.34 10.46
C ASP A 110 -16.78 4.65 11.04
N ASP A 111 -17.25 5.00 12.24
CA ASP A 111 -16.79 6.18 12.99
C ASP A 111 -15.38 6.02 13.59
N THR A 112 -14.71 4.88 13.39
CA THR A 112 -13.31 4.68 13.80
C THR A 112 -12.32 4.94 12.66
N SER A 113 -12.82 5.11 11.43
CA SER A 113 -12.00 5.41 10.27
C SER A 113 -11.38 6.80 10.37
N THR A 114 -10.11 6.91 9.97
CA THR A 114 -9.40 8.17 9.71
C THR A 114 -9.07 8.34 8.23
N GLU A 115 -9.68 7.53 7.37
CA GLU A 115 -9.47 7.57 5.93
C GLU A 115 -10.24 8.73 5.28
N MET A 116 -9.78 9.15 4.11
CA MET A 116 -10.49 10.17 3.30
C MET A 116 -11.84 9.67 2.76
N GLN A 117 -12.09 8.36 2.79
CA GLN A 117 -13.33 7.75 2.32
C GLN A 117 -14.03 7.03 3.48
N ASN A 118 -15.34 7.21 3.55
CA ASN A 118 -16.21 6.50 4.48
C ASN A 118 -17.55 6.21 3.80
N THR A 119 -18.42 5.41 4.44
CA THR A 119 -19.76 5.14 3.91
C THR A 119 -20.84 5.45 4.93
N VAL A 120 -22.05 5.71 4.42
CA VAL A 120 -23.26 5.87 5.22
C VAL A 120 -24.36 5.04 4.59
N THR A 121 -24.97 4.16 5.37
CA THR A 121 -26.17 3.43 4.96
C THR A 121 -27.44 4.14 5.43
N MET A 122 -28.29 4.55 4.48
CA MET A 122 -29.49 5.35 4.74
C MET A 122 -30.66 4.51 5.28
N THR A 123 -30.64 4.17 6.57
CA THR A 123 -31.73 3.45 7.27
C THR A 123 -32.72 4.36 7.99
N GLU A 124 -32.35 5.62 8.14
CA GLU A 124 -33.06 6.71 8.81
C GLU A 124 -32.43 8.03 8.35
N ASP A 125 -32.96 9.17 8.80
CA ASP A 125 -32.25 10.44 8.62
C ASP A 125 -30.90 10.38 9.33
N LYS A 126 -29.82 10.76 8.63
CA LYS A 126 -28.45 10.69 9.13
C LYS A 126 -27.84 12.07 9.20
N ASP A 127 -27.25 12.38 10.35
CA ASP A 127 -26.41 13.55 10.55
C ASP A 127 -24.96 13.07 10.68
N VAL A 128 -24.16 13.40 9.66
CA VAL A 128 -22.73 13.06 9.61
C VAL A 128 -21.92 14.31 9.92
N THR A 129 -20.87 14.11 10.71
CA THR A 129 -19.87 15.15 10.91
C THR A 129 -18.46 14.63 10.65
N VAL A 130 -17.59 15.51 10.15
CA VAL A 130 -16.16 15.24 10.00
C VAL A 130 -15.35 16.33 10.70
N GLU A 131 -14.27 15.92 11.34
CA GLU A 131 -13.27 16.82 11.92
C GLU A 131 -11.92 16.60 11.22
N PHE A 132 -11.20 17.69 10.95
CA PHE A 132 -9.86 17.65 10.35
C PHE A 132 -8.81 18.09 11.38
N GLU A 133 -7.61 17.53 11.30
CA GLU A 133 -6.46 17.94 12.12
C GLU A 133 -5.23 18.24 11.25
N LEU A 134 -4.35 19.12 11.75
CA LEU A 134 -3.05 19.37 11.15
C LEU A 134 -2.19 18.11 11.19
N ILE A 135 -1.51 17.83 10.08
CA ILE A 135 -0.53 16.76 10.01
C ILE A 135 0.78 17.26 10.66
N PRO A 136 1.32 16.57 11.70
CA PRO A 136 2.58 16.95 12.31
C PRO A 136 3.75 16.93 11.32
N MET A 137 4.79 17.74 11.56
CA MET A 137 6.02 17.70 10.79
C MET A 137 7.17 17.10 11.58
N PHE A 138 7.98 16.26 10.93
CA PHE A 138 9.19 15.67 11.48
C PHE A 138 10.36 15.79 10.49
N ARG A 139 11.58 15.80 11.01
CA ARG A 139 12.79 16.06 10.22
C ARG A 139 13.40 14.77 9.72
N LEU A 140 13.74 14.72 8.44
CA LEU A 140 14.59 13.69 7.84
C LEU A 140 16.03 14.19 7.78
N THR A 141 16.95 13.45 8.38
CA THR A 141 18.40 13.61 8.19
C THR A 141 18.94 12.45 7.36
N THR A 142 19.75 12.72 6.34
CA THR A 142 20.45 11.70 5.56
C THR A 142 21.96 11.90 5.70
N SER A 143 22.71 10.80 5.67
CA SER A 143 24.18 10.85 5.69
C SER A 143 24.81 9.60 5.08
N VAL A 144 26.06 9.73 4.64
CA VAL A 144 26.86 8.60 4.16
C VAL A 144 27.87 8.22 5.23
N ILE A 145 27.97 6.94 5.55
CA ILE A 145 29.06 6.39 6.38
C ILE A 145 30.30 6.27 5.49
N GLY A 146 31.38 6.96 5.86
CA GLY A 146 32.60 7.02 5.06
C GLY A 146 32.54 8.07 3.95
N SER A 147 33.21 7.81 2.82
CA SER A 147 33.38 8.78 1.74
C SER A 147 33.29 8.17 0.34
N ASN A 148 32.57 7.06 0.19
CA ASN A 148 32.61 6.19 -1.00
C ASN A 148 31.38 6.35 -1.92
N GLY A 149 30.61 7.41 -1.74
CA GLY A 149 29.43 7.71 -2.55
C GLY A 149 28.66 8.89 -1.99
N SER A 150 27.44 9.09 -2.51
CA SER A 150 26.47 10.08 -2.02
C SER A 150 25.07 9.48 -1.90
N ILE A 151 24.17 10.20 -1.22
CA ILE A 151 22.76 9.86 -1.05
C ILE A 151 21.90 11.04 -1.52
N GLU A 152 20.81 10.76 -2.23
CA GLU A 152 19.80 11.73 -2.63
C GLU A 152 18.45 11.35 -2.00
N PRO A 153 17.71 12.29 -1.39
CA PRO A 153 18.09 13.68 -1.17
C PRO A 153 19.18 13.85 -0.10
N ASP A 154 20.06 14.84 -0.32
CA ASP A 154 21.09 15.24 0.64
C ASP A 154 20.50 16.19 1.70
N HIS A 155 20.20 15.65 2.88
CA HIS A 155 19.62 16.33 4.04
C HIS A 155 20.56 16.22 5.25
N PRO A 156 21.70 16.92 5.24
CA PRO A 156 22.61 16.89 6.38
C PRO A 156 21.94 17.51 7.61
N SER A 157 22.42 17.16 8.81
CA SER A 157 21.93 17.71 10.08
C SER A 157 21.83 19.25 10.02
N PRO A 158 20.70 19.84 10.43
CA PRO A 158 19.63 19.24 11.23
C PRO A 158 18.51 18.55 10.43
N GLY A 159 18.67 18.32 9.13
CA GLY A 159 17.68 17.65 8.28
C GLY A 159 16.60 18.59 7.72
N VAL A 160 15.62 18.04 7.01
CA VAL A 160 14.51 18.77 6.35
C VAL A 160 13.15 18.28 6.89
N PRO A 161 12.20 19.18 7.22
CA PRO A 161 10.90 18.77 7.73
C PRO A 161 9.98 18.23 6.63
N TYR A 162 9.27 17.16 6.93
CA TYR A 162 8.25 16.51 6.11
C TYR A 162 6.98 16.30 6.93
N LEU A 163 5.83 16.25 6.26
CA LEU A 163 4.57 15.86 6.91
C LEU A 163 4.64 14.39 7.34
N ASP A 164 4.07 14.08 8.50
CA ASP A 164 3.88 12.72 8.99
C ASP A 164 3.14 11.86 7.95
N GLY A 165 3.60 10.62 7.77
CA GLY A 165 3.13 9.71 6.72
C GLY A 165 3.74 9.93 5.33
N THR A 166 4.58 10.96 5.12
CA THR A 166 5.28 11.13 3.84
C THR A 166 6.23 9.97 3.61
N VAL A 167 6.16 9.36 2.42
CA VAL A 167 7.14 8.39 1.92
C VAL A 167 8.12 9.10 1.00
N ILE A 168 9.40 9.12 1.37
CA ILE A 168 10.47 9.77 0.61
C ILE A 168 11.26 8.69 -0.13
N ALA A 169 11.39 8.86 -1.45
CA ALA A 169 12.29 8.03 -2.25
C ALA A 169 13.75 8.44 -2.01
N LEU A 170 14.61 7.45 -1.80
CA LEU A 170 16.03 7.59 -1.57
C LEU A 170 16.79 6.92 -2.72
N THR A 171 17.87 7.56 -3.18
CA THR A 171 18.77 7.00 -4.18
C THR A 171 20.21 7.11 -3.71
N ALA A 172 20.90 5.98 -3.64
CA ALA A 172 22.33 5.91 -3.42
C ALA A 172 23.10 6.06 -4.73
N HIS A 173 24.19 6.81 -4.68
CA HIS A 173 25.11 7.04 -5.78
C HIS A 173 26.52 6.62 -5.35
N PRO A 174 26.85 5.31 -5.42
CA PRO A 174 28.21 4.84 -5.13
C PRO A 174 29.22 5.39 -6.14
N TYR A 175 30.46 5.57 -5.71
CA TYR A 175 31.58 5.83 -6.61
C TYR A 175 31.94 4.59 -7.46
N PRO A 176 32.72 4.75 -8.54
CA PRO A 176 33.19 3.61 -9.32
C PRO A 176 33.84 2.54 -8.44
N ASP A 177 33.53 1.28 -8.73
CA ASP A 177 33.99 0.09 -8.00
C ASP A 177 33.39 -0.09 -6.59
N TYR A 178 32.39 0.71 -6.22
CA TYR A 178 31.63 0.56 -4.97
C TYR A 178 30.18 0.14 -5.22
N GLU A 179 29.60 -0.50 -4.22
CA GLU A 179 28.18 -0.85 -4.16
C GLU A 179 27.62 -0.56 -2.76
N VAL A 180 26.28 -0.56 -2.64
CA VAL A 180 25.62 -0.39 -1.35
C VAL A 180 25.95 -1.59 -0.46
N TYR A 181 26.55 -1.30 0.69
CA TYR A 181 26.78 -2.30 1.71
C TYR A 181 25.55 -2.47 2.60
N ALA A 182 25.04 -1.36 3.12
CA ALA A 182 23.91 -1.36 4.03
C ALA A 182 23.16 -0.02 3.99
N TRP A 183 21.84 -0.12 4.10
CA TRP A 183 20.97 0.97 4.50
C TRP A 183 20.67 0.86 6.00
N ASN A 184 20.43 1.98 6.67
CA ASN A 184 19.91 2.00 8.04
C ASN A 184 18.89 3.13 8.19
N GLY A 185 17.79 2.84 8.88
CA GLY A 185 16.72 3.81 9.12
C GLY A 185 15.79 4.03 7.93
N THR A 186 15.76 3.09 7.00
CA THR A 186 14.89 3.07 5.82
C THR A 186 13.73 2.09 6.01
N ASP A 187 12.82 2.02 5.03
CA ASP A 187 11.69 1.08 5.04
C ASP A 187 12.13 -0.37 4.76
N ASP A 188 13.27 -0.56 4.08
CA ASP A 188 13.91 -1.87 3.88
C ASP A 188 15.43 -1.77 4.14
N ASP A 189 15.84 -1.99 5.39
CA ASP A 189 17.26 -1.96 5.79
C ASP A 189 18.04 -3.22 5.33
N LEU A 190 17.37 -4.23 4.75
CA LEU A 190 18.02 -5.45 4.25
C LEU A 190 18.39 -5.35 2.75
N THR A 191 17.81 -4.39 2.04
CA THR A 191 18.12 -4.19 0.63
C THR A 191 19.55 -3.70 0.41
N ARG A 192 20.11 -4.07 -0.74
CA ARG A 192 21.40 -3.56 -1.25
C ARG A 192 21.22 -2.90 -2.62
N GLU A 193 19.98 -2.63 -2.98
CA GLU A 193 19.65 -1.88 -4.17
C GLU A 193 20.02 -0.41 -4.03
N LEU A 194 20.20 0.26 -5.17
CA LEU A 194 20.48 1.70 -5.22
C LEU A 194 19.29 2.54 -4.77
N ASN A 195 18.07 2.00 -4.83
CA ASN A 195 16.85 2.72 -4.48
C ASN A 195 16.23 2.12 -3.22
N ASN A 196 15.78 3.00 -2.34
CA ASN A 196 15.07 2.64 -1.11
C ASN A 196 14.03 3.72 -0.80
N THR A 197 13.24 3.55 0.26
CA THR A 197 12.33 4.58 0.75
C THR A 197 12.48 4.77 2.25
N VAL A 198 12.04 5.91 2.75
CA VAL A 198 11.85 6.15 4.19
C VAL A 198 10.49 6.76 4.42
N THR A 199 9.72 6.17 5.33
CA THR A 199 8.42 6.68 5.76
C THR A 199 8.56 7.47 7.06
N ILE A 200 8.14 8.73 7.04
CA ILE A 200 8.10 9.56 8.25
C ILE A 200 6.93 9.12 9.12
N SER A 201 7.21 8.72 10.36
CA SER A 201 6.22 8.13 11.26
C SER A 201 6.39 8.60 12.70
N GLY A 202 5.67 9.65 13.07
CA GLY A 202 5.53 10.11 14.45
C GLY A 202 6.79 10.66 15.14
N SER A 203 7.93 10.74 14.44
CA SER A 203 9.20 11.22 14.98
C SER A 203 10.20 11.59 13.88
N ASP A 204 11.26 12.32 14.25
CA ASP A 204 12.39 12.61 13.35
C ASP A 204 13.06 11.32 12.87
N ALA A 205 13.38 11.26 11.56
CA ALA A 205 14.01 10.12 10.91
C ALA A 205 15.49 10.42 10.60
N SER A 206 16.33 9.40 10.75
CA SER A 206 17.75 9.46 10.39
C SER A 206 18.10 8.27 9.53
N VAL A 207 18.51 8.53 8.29
CA VAL A 207 18.95 7.53 7.34
C VAL A 207 20.45 7.59 7.15
N THR A 208 21.09 6.43 7.15
CA THR A 208 22.48 6.30 6.71
C THR A 208 22.62 5.28 5.60
N VAL A 209 23.52 5.55 4.66
CA VAL A 209 23.97 4.56 3.67
C VAL A 209 25.47 4.33 3.80
N GLU A 210 25.88 3.08 3.75
CA GLU A 210 27.28 2.68 3.72
C GLU A 210 27.60 1.99 2.41
N PHE A 211 28.81 2.21 1.90
CA PHE A 211 29.30 1.62 0.66
C PHE A 211 30.58 0.84 0.90
N LYS A 212 30.75 -0.23 0.14
CA LYS A 212 31.96 -1.06 0.13
C LYS A 212 32.43 -1.30 -1.29
N LEU A 213 33.68 -1.76 -1.44
CA LEU A 213 34.15 -2.20 -2.75
C LEU A 213 33.32 -3.40 -3.21
N ILE A 214 33.07 -3.46 -4.52
CA ILE A 214 32.40 -4.61 -5.14
C ILE A 214 33.20 -5.89 -4.83
N GLY A 215 32.52 -6.90 -4.28
CA GLY A 215 33.14 -8.18 -3.93
C GLY A 215 34.05 -8.13 -2.70
N GLU A 216 33.84 -7.19 -1.77
CA GLU A 216 34.46 -7.20 -0.45
C GLU A 216 33.46 -7.73 0.59
N GLY A 217 33.79 -8.78 1.32
CA GLY A 217 33.00 -9.26 2.48
C GLY A 217 31.67 -9.94 2.15
N ASP A 218 31.29 -10.11 0.88
CA ASP A 218 30.11 -10.89 0.51
C ASP A 218 30.25 -12.39 0.79
N ILE A 219 29.11 -13.00 1.09
CA ILE A 219 28.93 -14.43 1.19
C ILE A 219 27.65 -14.72 0.44
N TYR A 220 27.71 -15.51 -0.63
CA TYR A 220 26.54 -15.80 -1.44
C TYR A 220 26.54 -17.21 -2.02
N ILE A 221 25.36 -17.73 -2.31
CA ILE A 221 25.21 -18.94 -3.12
C ILE A 221 25.13 -18.49 -4.57
N LEU A 222 26.04 -18.99 -5.41
CA LEU A 222 26.10 -18.68 -6.84
C LEU A 222 24.91 -19.30 -7.58
N ARG A 223 23.82 -18.54 -7.70
CA ARG A 223 22.55 -18.94 -8.34
C ARG A 223 21.89 -17.70 -8.96
N GLU A 224 20.88 -17.87 -9.82
CA GLU A 224 20.20 -16.74 -10.46
C GLU A 224 18.79 -16.53 -9.86
N PRO A 225 18.52 -15.41 -9.15
CA PRO A 225 19.46 -14.39 -8.68
C PRO A 225 20.29 -14.86 -7.48
N ASP A 226 21.45 -14.23 -7.27
CA ASP A 226 22.32 -14.56 -6.14
C ASP A 226 21.60 -14.32 -4.81
N THR A 227 21.99 -15.07 -3.78
CA THR A 227 21.44 -14.91 -2.44
C THR A 227 22.56 -14.67 -1.46
N PHE A 228 22.52 -13.53 -0.79
CA PHE A 228 23.55 -13.05 0.11
C PHE A 228 23.25 -13.42 1.57
N PHE A 229 24.31 -13.66 2.34
CA PHE A 229 24.25 -14.08 3.73
C PHE A 229 25.22 -13.25 4.57
N THR A 230 24.91 -13.15 5.87
CA THR A 230 25.77 -12.45 6.85
C THR A 230 26.87 -13.34 7.41
N THR A 231 26.65 -14.66 7.43
CA THR A 231 27.65 -15.63 7.92
C THR A 231 27.83 -16.80 6.95
N ILE A 232 29.01 -17.44 7.02
CA ILE A 232 29.36 -18.53 6.13
C ILE A 232 28.48 -19.76 6.41
N GLN A 233 28.17 -20.05 7.68
CA GLN A 233 27.32 -21.17 8.05
C GLN A 233 25.88 -20.97 7.57
N ASP A 234 25.32 -19.76 7.64
CA ASP A 234 23.96 -19.50 7.13
C ASP A 234 23.87 -19.79 5.61
N ALA A 235 24.92 -19.43 4.85
CA ALA A 235 25.00 -19.75 3.44
C ALA A 235 25.11 -21.26 3.19
N ILE A 236 25.89 -21.98 3.99
CA ILE A 236 26.02 -23.44 3.91
C ILE A 236 24.68 -24.12 4.26
N ASP A 237 23.98 -23.66 5.29
CA ASP A 237 22.71 -24.22 5.73
C ASP A 237 21.58 -24.01 4.71
N ALA A 238 21.63 -22.90 3.96
CA ALA A 238 20.69 -22.60 2.89
C ALA A 238 21.03 -23.31 1.56
N ALA A 239 22.24 -23.83 1.41
CA ALA A 239 22.71 -24.46 0.18
C ALA A 239 22.05 -25.82 -0.08
N GLN A 240 21.78 -26.11 -1.35
CA GLN A 240 21.30 -27.40 -1.84
C GLN A 240 22.46 -28.22 -2.41
N ALA A 241 22.23 -29.53 -2.63
CA ALA A 241 23.23 -30.40 -3.23
C ALA A 241 23.76 -29.82 -4.55
N PHE A 242 25.10 -29.73 -4.66
CA PHE A 242 25.87 -29.17 -5.77
C PHE A 242 25.88 -27.64 -5.90
N ASP A 243 25.33 -26.91 -4.94
CA ASP A 243 25.49 -25.46 -4.87
C ASP A 243 26.96 -25.06 -4.63
N GLU A 244 27.27 -23.84 -5.05
CA GLU A 244 28.54 -23.19 -4.78
C GLU A 244 28.32 -21.99 -3.86
N VAL A 245 28.82 -22.08 -2.63
CA VAL A 245 28.92 -20.99 -1.67
C VAL A 245 30.23 -20.23 -1.96
N VAL A 246 30.10 -18.99 -2.40
CA VAL A 246 31.20 -18.09 -2.73
C VAL A 246 31.40 -17.10 -1.57
N ILE A 247 32.64 -16.96 -1.13
CA ILE A 247 33.06 -16.07 -0.05
C ILE A 247 34.04 -15.05 -0.63
N SER A 248 33.67 -13.79 -0.63
CA SER A 248 34.48 -12.70 -1.14
C SER A 248 35.71 -12.40 -0.26
N ASP A 249 36.53 -11.44 -0.67
CA ASP A 249 37.69 -11.02 0.11
C ASP A 249 37.22 -10.33 1.40
N GLY A 250 37.68 -10.78 2.57
CA GLY A 250 37.21 -10.28 3.85
C GLY A 250 37.78 -11.03 5.05
N LEU A 251 37.57 -10.45 6.24
CA LEU A 251 37.91 -11.06 7.53
C LEU A 251 36.62 -11.54 8.22
N TYR A 252 36.40 -12.84 8.23
CA TYR A 252 35.18 -13.47 8.74
C TYR A 252 35.43 -14.02 10.13
N SER A 253 34.77 -13.44 11.14
CA SER A 253 34.90 -13.81 12.55
C SER A 253 33.55 -13.84 13.26
N GLY A 254 33.51 -14.33 14.49
CA GLY A 254 32.28 -14.44 15.27
C GLY A 254 31.42 -15.67 14.93
N PRO A 255 30.33 -15.89 15.69
CA PRO A 255 29.43 -17.04 15.48
C PRO A 255 28.94 -17.13 14.04
N GLY A 256 28.85 -18.35 13.50
CA GLY A 256 28.47 -18.61 12.10
C GLY A 256 29.64 -18.51 11.11
N ASN A 257 30.81 -18.01 11.52
CA ASN A 257 32.02 -17.93 10.68
C ASN A 257 33.14 -18.87 11.15
N TYR A 258 32.92 -19.67 12.18
CA TYR A 258 33.80 -20.75 12.63
C TYR A 258 32.97 -21.99 12.97
N ASP A 259 33.63 -23.13 13.17
CA ASP A 259 33.05 -24.47 13.33
C ASP A 259 32.16 -24.87 12.14
N LEU A 260 32.58 -24.47 10.94
CA LEU A 260 31.81 -24.62 9.71
C LEU A 260 31.65 -26.09 9.32
N HIS A 261 30.43 -26.51 9.00
CA HIS A 261 30.11 -27.90 8.67
C HIS A 261 29.15 -27.99 7.48
N PHE A 262 29.37 -28.98 6.62
CA PHE A 262 28.72 -29.12 5.31
C PHE A 262 27.41 -29.91 5.35
N ASN A 263 26.86 -30.23 6.53
CA ASN A 263 25.62 -30.99 6.70
C ASN A 263 25.53 -32.34 5.94
N GLY A 264 26.66 -32.89 5.47
CA GLY A 264 26.68 -34.09 4.62
C GLY A 264 26.15 -33.87 3.20
N ILE A 265 25.88 -32.63 2.78
CA ILE A 265 25.45 -32.29 1.41
C ILE A 265 26.67 -32.02 0.51
N PRO A 266 26.65 -32.47 -0.76
CA PRO A 266 27.78 -32.29 -1.66
C PRO A 266 27.80 -30.87 -2.25
N ILE A 267 28.27 -29.88 -1.48
CA ILE A 267 28.40 -28.49 -1.92
C ILE A 267 29.88 -28.09 -2.14
N THR A 268 30.10 -27.01 -2.87
CA THR A 268 31.40 -26.34 -2.97
C THR A 268 31.37 -25.09 -2.11
N VAL A 269 32.37 -24.91 -1.24
CA VAL A 269 32.62 -23.64 -0.54
C VAL A 269 33.97 -23.14 -1.03
N ARG A 270 34.02 -21.96 -1.64
CA ARG A 270 35.27 -21.38 -2.15
C ARG A 270 35.36 -19.89 -1.92
N SER A 271 36.59 -19.39 -1.87
CA SER A 271 36.79 -17.96 -1.96
C SER A 271 36.64 -17.46 -3.39
N GLU A 272 36.21 -16.20 -3.53
CA GLU A 272 35.96 -15.56 -4.81
C GLU A 272 37.26 -15.25 -5.56
N ASN A 273 38.20 -14.57 -4.90
CA ASN A 273 39.45 -14.08 -5.50
C ASN A 273 40.69 -14.85 -5.02
N GLY A 274 40.50 -16.12 -4.63
CA GLY A 274 41.54 -16.96 -4.05
C GLY A 274 41.74 -16.71 -2.54
N PRO A 275 42.62 -17.46 -1.87
CA PRO A 275 42.64 -17.53 -0.40
C PRO A 275 43.40 -16.38 0.27
N LYS A 276 44.00 -15.45 -0.50
CA LYS A 276 44.96 -14.48 0.03
C LYS A 276 44.30 -13.46 0.97
N ASN A 277 43.08 -13.04 0.64
CA ASN A 277 42.36 -11.97 1.32
C ASN A 277 41.02 -12.46 1.92
N CYS A 278 40.62 -13.71 1.67
CA CYS A 278 39.48 -14.36 2.32
C CYS A 278 39.97 -15.13 3.55
N ILE A 279 39.82 -14.53 4.73
CA ILE A 279 40.38 -15.02 5.99
C ILE A 279 39.24 -15.39 6.94
N ILE A 280 39.17 -16.66 7.33
CA ILE A 280 38.35 -17.10 8.46
C ILE A 280 39.18 -16.97 9.74
N ASP A 281 38.77 -16.06 10.62
CA ASP A 281 39.40 -15.82 11.91
C ASP A 281 38.54 -16.33 13.06
N CYS A 282 38.88 -17.53 13.52
CA CYS A 282 38.21 -18.19 14.63
C CYS A 282 38.43 -17.50 15.99
N ASN A 283 39.39 -16.56 16.11
CA ASN A 283 39.75 -15.89 17.37
C ASN A 283 39.96 -16.84 18.58
N GLY A 284 40.39 -18.08 18.33
CA GLY A 284 40.55 -19.12 19.35
C GLY A 284 39.25 -19.70 19.93
N ALA A 285 38.09 -19.33 19.38
CA ALA A 285 36.77 -19.78 19.84
C ALA A 285 36.36 -21.17 19.33
N GLY A 286 36.97 -21.65 18.23
CA GLY A 286 36.61 -22.92 17.59
C GLY A 286 37.60 -23.34 16.50
N ARG A 287 37.19 -24.29 15.65
CA ARG A 287 37.91 -24.72 14.45
C ARG A 287 37.44 -23.91 13.24
N GLY A 288 38.23 -23.87 12.16
CA GLY A 288 37.75 -23.27 10.90
C GLY A 288 36.63 -24.11 10.29
N PHE A 289 36.93 -25.38 10.02
CA PHE A 289 35.98 -26.36 9.50
C PHE A 289 35.92 -27.61 10.39
N ILE A 290 34.74 -28.22 10.46
CA ILE A 290 34.47 -29.50 11.07
C ILE A 290 34.06 -30.49 9.98
N PHE A 291 34.95 -31.44 9.70
CA PHE A 291 34.65 -32.60 8.86
C PHE A 291 34.29 -33.78 9.77
N GLY A 292 33.00 -34.07 9.88
CA GLY A 292 32.49 -35.26 10.57
C GLY A 292 32.17 -36.37 9.57
N ALA A 293 32.38 -37.64 9.96
CA ALA A 293 31.79 -38.75 9.20
C ALA A 293 30.26 -38.62 9.31
N ALA A 294 29.57 -38.56 8.16
CA ALA A 294 28.11 -38.65 8.16
C ALA A 294 27.73 -39.89 8.98
N ALA A 295 26.85 -39.72 9.97
CA ALA A 295 26.11 -40.85 10.47
C ALA A 295 25.33 -41.39 9.27
N LEU A 296 25.81 -42.49 8.69
CA LEU A 296 24.98 -43.33 7.86
C LEU A 296 23.84 -43.75 8.78
N ASP A 297 22.65 -43.19 8.55
CA ASP A 297 21.44 -43.60 9.25
C ASP A 297 21.27 -45.11 9.01
N PRO A 298 21.18 -45.94 10.07
CA PRO A 298 21.10 -47.40 9.94
C PRO A 298 19.81 -47.90 9.28
#